data_AF-A0A5M3WWZ6-F1
#
_entry.id   AF-A0A5M3WWZ6-F1
#
_cell.length_a   1.000
_cell.length_b   1.000
_cell.length_c   1.000
_cell.angle_alpha   90.00
_cell.angle_beta   90.00
_cell.angle_gamma   90.00
#
_symmetry.space_group_name_H-M   'P 1'
#
loop_
_entity.id
_entity.type
_entity.pdbx_description
1 polymer ?
#
loop_
_entity_poly.entity_id
_entity_poly.type
_entity_poly.pdbx_seq_one_letter_code
_entity_poly.pdbx_strand_id
1 'polypeptide(L)'
;MGADAASHFQACRDHAATEDALRACGVPFTSLRNGFYATSTVQFLNPVLATGGEIALPADGPVSWTAHADLADAAATILAEEGRFDGPTPPLTATQAFTLDDVAKLATQATGRTITRTVAPDDQFRGQLIGRGVPAEAADQVLGIFAASRAGEFAAVDPTLTTLLGRRPTTLDTVLREQLPRI
;
A
#
# COMPACT_ATOMS: atom_id res chain seq x y z
N MET A 1 -2.34 9.89 5.68
CA MET A 1 -2.24 8.50 5.20
C MET A 1 -3.41 7.70 5.76
N GLY A 2 -4.04 6.85 4.95
CA GLY A 2 -5.14 5.99 5.38
C GLY A 2 -6.53 6.62 5.22
N ALA A 3 -6.72 7.88 5.62
CA ALA A 3 -7.97 8.61 5.43
C ALA A 3 -7.69 10.10 5.14
N ASP A 4 -8.20 10.62 4.02
CA ASP A 4 -8.12 12.03 3.64
C ASP A 4 -9.19 12.35 2.58
N ALA A 5 -10.06 13.33 2.86
CA ALA A 5 -11.14 13.75 1.96
C ALA A 5 -10.61 14.40 0.67
N ALA A 6 -9.39 14.93 0.68
CA ALA A 6 -8.72 15.53 -0.49
C ALA A 6 -7.81 14.55 -1.24
N SER A 7 -7.73 13.29 -0.80
CA SER A 7 -6.89 12.27 -1.44
C SER A 7 -7.21 12.08 -2.91
N HIS A 8 -6.20 11.85 -3.75
CA HIS A 8 -6.41 11.44 -5.14
C HIS A 8 -6.97 10.01 -5.24
N PHE A 9 -6.81 9.18 -4.20
CA PHE A 9 -7.28 7.81 -4.15
C PHE A 9 -8.67 7.72 -3.51
N GLN A 10 -9.66 7.21 -4.26
CA GLN A 10 -11.06 7.13 -3.82
C GLN A 10 -11.22 6.45 -2.46
N ALA A 11 -10.50 5.35 -2.20
CA ALA A 11 -10.63 4.62 -0.94
C ALA A 11 -10.23 5.48 0.28
N CYS A 12 -9.24 6.36 0.16
CA CYS A 12 -8.87 7.27 1.25
C CYS A 12 -9.96 8.34 1.51
N ARG A 13 -10.69 8.75 0.48
CA ARG A 13 -11.87 9.62 0.63
C ARG A 13 -13.02 8.88 1.32
N ASP A 14 -13.26 7.63 0.94
CA ASP A 14 -14.27 6.77 1.57
C ASP A 14 -13.95 6.50 3.05
N HIS A 15 -12.66 6.30 3.38
CA HIS A 15 -12.19 6.17 4.75
C HIS A 15 -12.41 7.46 5.55
N ALA A 16 -12.13 8.64 4.99
CA ALA A 16 -12.41 9.91 5.66
C ALA A 16 -13.91 10.10 5.94
N ALA A 17 -14.77 9.82 4.96
CA ALA A 17 -16.22 9.86 5.14
C ALA A 17 -16.70 8.85 6.21
N THR A 18 -16.07 7.68 6.29
CA THR A 18 -16.37 6.67 7.32
C THR A 18 -15.96 7.15 8.71
N GLU A 19 -14.79 7.78 8.85
CA GLU A 19 -14.36 8.37 10.13
C GLU A 19 -15.31 9.49 10.58
N ASP A 20 -15.83 10.29 9.65
CA ASP A 20 -16.83 11.31 9.96
C ASP A 20 -18.17 10.69 10.41
N ALA A 21 -18.62 9.63 9.76
CA ALA A 21 -19.81 8.89 10.15
C ALA A 21 -19.67 8.24 11.54
N LEU A 22 -18.52 7.65 11.84
CA LEU A 22 -18.20 7.08 13.16
C LEU A 22 -18.19 8.16 14.24
N ARG A 23 -17.64 9.35 13.95
CA ARG A 23 -17.66 10.48 14.88
C ARG A 23 -19.08 10.99 15.13
N ALA A 24 -19.93 11.01 14.11
CA ALA A 24 -21.30 11.51 14.20
C ALA A 24 -22.25 10.57 14.97
N CYS A 25 -21.99 9.26 15.01
CA CYS A 25 -22.90 8.30 15.64
C CYS A 25 -22.78 8.23 17.18
N GLY A 26 -21.77 8.87 17.77
CA GLY A 26 -21.60 8.97 19.23
C GLY A 26 -21.15 7.69 19.92
N VAL A 27 -20.77 6.66 19.17
CA VAL A 27 -20.18 5.42 19.70
C VAL A 27 -18.65 5.57 19.74
N PRO A 28 -17.98 5.25 20.86
CA PRO A 28 -16.52 5.20 20.90
C PRO A 28 -15.97 4.31 19.80
N PHE A 29 -14.97 4.78 19.06
CA PHE A 29 -14.39 4.04 17.94
C PHE A 29 -12.87 4.18 17.91
N THR A 30 -12.22 3.25 17.24
CA THR A 30 -10.82 3.37 16.84
C THR A 30 -10.72 3.13 15.34
N SER A 31 -10.21 4.10 14.58
CA SER A 31 -9.95 3.96 13.14
C SER A 31 -8.49 3.60 12.91
N LEU A 32 -8.25 2.37 12.47
CA LEU A 32 -6.91 1.84 12.18
C LEU A 32 -6.43 2.40 10.84
N ARG A 33 -5.55 3.40 10.89
CA ARG A 33 -5.01 4.05 9.67
C ARG A 33 -3.86 3.23 9.08
N ASN A 34 -4.22 2.10 8.48
CA ASN A 34 -3.30 1.16 7.87
C ASN A 34 -2.48 1.77 6.73
N GLY A 35 -1.19 1.42 6.68
CA GLY A 35 -0.34 1.64 5.52
C GLY A 35 -0.73 0.74 4.34
N PHE A 36 -0.20 1.04 3.16
CA PHE A 36 -0.51 0.31 1.94
C PHE A 36 0.09 -1.10 1.99
N TYR A 37 -0.66 -2.12 1.55
CA TYR A 37 -0.24 -3.51 1.73
C TYR A 37 0.95 -3.89 0.85
N ALA A 38 1.99 -4.47 1.46
CA ALA A 38 3.15 -5.00 0.73
C ALA A 38 2.79 -6.13 -0.25
N THR A 39 1.69 -6.84 -0.04
CA THR A 39 1.22 -7.87 -0.99
C THR A 39 0.83 -7.28 -2.35
N SER A 40 0.48 -5.99 -2.42
CA SER A 40 0.23 -5.31 -3.71
C SER A 40 1.48 -5.29 -4.59
N THR A 41 2.69 -5.18 -4.03
CA THR A 41 3.92 -5.26 -4.83
C THR A 41 4.10 -6.65 -5.45
N VAL A 42 3.74 -7.70 -4.72
CA VAL A 42 3.78 -9.09 -5.23
C VAL A 42 2.78 -9.28 -6.37
N GLN A 43 1.58 -8.70 -6.25
CA GLN A 43 0.58 -8.73 -7.32
C GLN A 43 1.07 -8.04 -8.59
N PHE A 44 1.80 -6.93 -8.48
CA PHE A 44 2.43 -6.26 -9.63
C PHE A 44 3.57 -7.10 -10.22
N LEU A 45 4.36 -7.78 -9.40
CA LEU A 45 5.55 -8.54 -9.82
C LEU A 45 5.23 -9.92 -10.42
N ASN A 46 4.15 -10.59 -9.99
CA ASN A 46 3.85 -11.95 -10.46
C ASN A 46 3.68 -12.05 -11.99
N PRO A 47 2.89 -11.18 -12.66
CA PRO A 47 2.81 -11.19 -14.12
C PRO A 47 4.15 -10.87 -14.78
N VAL A 48 4.91 -9.95 -14.18
CA VAL A 48 6.21 -9.49 -14.67
C VAL A 48 7.24 -10.62 -14.70
N LEU A 49 7.25 -11.46 -13.67
CA LEU A 49 8.12 -12.64 -13.61
C LEU A 49 7.79 -13.67 -14.70
N ALA A 50 6.54 -13.74 -15.15
CA ALA A 50 6.11 -14.63 -16.22
C ALA A 50 6.43 -14.07 -17.63
N THR A 51 6.45 -12.74 -17.81
CA THR A 51 6.51 -12.12 -19.14
C THR A 51 7.86 -11.54 -19.54
N GLY A 52 8.87 -11.54 -18.67
CA GLY A 52 10.24 -11.14 -19.03
C GLY A 52 10.92 -10.15 -18.10
N GLY A 53 10.30 -9.79 -16.98
CA GLY A 53 10.95 -9.00 -15.94
C GLY A 53 10.76 -7.48 -16.01
N GLU A 54 9.87 -6.95 -16.84
CA GLU A 54 9.61 -5.51 -16.90
C GLU A 54 8.33 -5.08 -16.15
N ILE A 55 8.46 -4.20 -15.15
CA ILE A 55 7.35 -3.49 -14.50
C ILE A 55 7.00 -2.27 -15.36
N ALA A 56 5.97 -2.39 -16.20
CA ALA A 56 5.43 -1.30 -17.00
C ALA A 56 4.16 -0.71 -16.34
N LEU A 57 4.36 0.19 -15.38
CA LEU A 57 3.29 0.85 -14.62
C LEU A 57 3.43 2.37 -14.68
N PRO A 58 2.36 3.14 -14.39
CA PRO A 58 2.45 4.59 -14.27
C PRO A 58 3.51 5.09 -13.29
N ALA A 59 3.92 6.34 -13.47
CA ALA A 59 4.83 7.00 -12.53
C ALA A 59 4.23 6.98 -11.11
N ASP A 60 5.07 6.70 -10.12
CA ASP A 60 4.71 6.60 -8.71
C ASP A 60 5.57 7.53 -7.84
N GLY A 61 5.20 7.64 -6.57
CA GLY A 61 6.03 8.19 -5.50
C GLY A 61 6.33 7.15 -4.43
N PRO A 62 7.01 7.54 -3.34
CA PRO A 62 7.35 6.60 -2.27
C PRO A 62 6.11 6.06 -1.55
N VAL A 63 6.07 4.74 -1.34
CA VAL A 63 5.01 4.05 -0.61
C VAL A 63 5.59 3.24 0.55
N SER A 64 5.04 3.43 1.75
CA SER A 64 5.32 2.59 2.91
C SER A 64 4.57 1.25 2.80
N TRP A 65 5.17 0.31 2.06
CA TRP A 65 4.67 -1.05 1.87
C TRP A 65 4.69 -1.85 3.17
N THR A 66 3.52 -2.04 3.77
CA THR A 66 3.34 -2.58 5.11
C THR A 66 2.83 -4.02 5.05
N ALA A 67 3.46 -4.93 5.81
CA ALA A 67 3.06 -6.33 5.82
C ALA A 67 1.67 -6.49 6.45
N HIS A 68 0.79 -7.25 5.78
CA HIS A 68 -0.58 -7.45 6.24
C HIS A 68 -0.62 -8.14 7.62
N ALA A 69 0.26 -9.12 7.85
CA ALA A 69 0.36 -9.83 9.13
C ALA A 69 0.67 -8.88 10.30
N ASP A 70 1.55 -7.90 10.09
CA ASP A 70 1.86 -6.90 11.11
C ASP A 70 0.66 -5.99 11.43
N LEU A 71 -0.13 -5.62 10.42
CA LEU A 71 -1.35 -4.84 10.62
C LEU A 71 -2.42 -5.65 11.36
N ALA A 72 -2.50 -6.96 11.10
CA ALA A 72 -3.39 -7.86 11.83
C ALA A 72 -2.97 -7.99 13.31
N ASP A 73 -1.68 -8.17 13.59
CA ASP A 73 -1.13 -8.19 14.96
C ASP A 73 -1.41 -6.87 15.70
N ALA A 74 -1.27 -5.73 15.02
CA ALA A 74 -1.57 -4.41 15.57
C ALA A 74 -3.07 -4.24 15.89
N ALA A 75 -3.94 -4.69 14.99
CA ALA A 75 -5.39 -4.68 15.21
C ALA A 75 -5.78 -5.53 16.41
N ALA A 76 -5.21 -6.73 16.54
CA ALA A 76 -5.44 -7.62 17.67
C ALA A 76 -4.95 -7.01 18.99
N THR A 77 -3.79 -6.36 18.98
CA THR A 77 -3.23 -5.67 20.15
C THR A 77 -4.11 -4.51 20.60
N ILE A 78 -4.55 -3.66 19.67
CA ILE A 78 -5.45 -2.53 19.96
C ILE A 78 -6.79 -3.01 20.53
N LEU A 79 -7.32 -4.12 20.01
CA LEU A 79 -8.56 -4.69 20.51
C LEU A 79 -8.40 -5.28 21.93
N ALA A 80 -7.25 -5.89 22.23
CA ALA A 80 -6.98 -6.48 23.55
C ALA A 80 -6.61 -5.44 24.61
N GLU A 81 -6.04 -4.30 24.20
CA GLU A 81 -5.63 -3.18 25.05
C GLU A 81 -6.56 -1.97 24.86
N GLU A 82 -7.82 -2.13 25.27
CA GLU A 82 -8.83 -1.08 25.14
C GLU A 82 -8.39 0.25 25.80
N GLY A 83 -8.85 1.37 25.22
CA GLY A 83 -8.60 2.72 25.75
C GLY A 83 -7.25 3.32 25.36
N ARG A 84 -6.41 2.60 24.60
CA ARG A 84 -5.13 3.12 24.09
C ARG A 84 -5.30 4.21 23.03
N PHE A 85 -6.39 4.14 22.26
CA PHE A 85 -6.76 5.13 21.24
C PHE A 85 -8.24 5.47 21.34
N ASP A 86 -8.56 6.72 21.08
CA ASP A 86 -9.93 7.23 20.94
C ASP A 86 -10.01 8.02 19.63
N GLY A 87 -10.68 7.44 18.63
CA GLY A 87 -10.68 7.92 17.26
C GLY A 87 -9.55 7.36 16.38
N PRO A 88 -9.07 8.11 15.38
CA PRO A 88 -8.06 7.61 14.45
C PRO A 88 -6.69 7.39 15.08
N THR A 89 -6.04 6.27 14.75
CA THR A 89 -4.65 6.03 15.13
C THR A 89 -3.69 6.94 14.35
N PRO A 90 -2.46 7.16 14.83
CA PRO A 90 -1.35 7.50 13.94
C PRO A 90 -1.22 6.46 12.81
N PRO A 91 -0.53 6.79 11.70
CA PRO A 91 -0.33 5.84 10.60
C PRO A 91 0.31 4.53 11.06
N LEU A 92 -0.28 3.40 10.68
CA LEU A 92 0.25 2.07 10.96
C LEU A 92 1.07 1.61 9.76
N THR A 93 2.37 1.92 9.77
CA THR A 93 3.23 1.86 8.57
C THR A 93 4.48 1.01 8.78
N ALA A 94 5.03 0.51 7.69
CA ALA A 94 6.42 0.03 7.65
C ALA A 94 7.42 1.14 8.04
N THR A 95 8.66 0.72 8.31
CA THR A 95 9.74 1.63 8.75
C THR A 95 10.41 2.41 7.61
N GLN A 96 10.03 2.16 6.37
CA GLN A 96 10.63 2.73 5.16
C GLN A 96 9.57 2.83 4.06
N ALA A 97 9.72 3.83 3.19
CA ALA A 97 8.93 3.97 1.97
C ALA A 97 9.79 3.72 0.74
N PHE A 98 9.22 3.08 -0.28
CA PHE A 98 9.92 2.67 -1.50
C PHE A 98 9.13 3.07 -2.74
N THR A 99 9.85 3.47 -3.79
CA THR A 99 9.29 3.61 -5.14
C THR A 99 9.23 2.24 -5.84
N LEU A 100 8.52 2.16 -6.96
CA LEU A 100 8.51 0.96 -7.81
C LEU A 100 9.89 0.68 -8.44
N ASP A 101 10.77 1.69 -8.60
CA ASP A 101 12.17 1.47 -8.99
C ASP A 101 12.93 0.71 -7.90
N ASP A 102 12.67 1.02 -6.63
CA ASP A 102 13.27 0.30 -5.51
C ASP A 102 12.67 -1.10 -5.37
N VAL A 103 11.36 -1.25 -5.61
CA VAL A 103 10.70 -2.57 -5.67
C VAL A 103 11.35 -3.45 -6.74
N ALA A 104 11.64 -2.93 -7.94
CA ALA A 104 12.33 -3.67 -9.00
C ALA A 104 13.74 -4.13 -8.57
N LYS A 105 14.50 -3.26 -7.87
CA LYS A 105 15.82 -3.61 -7.32
C LYS A 105 15.72 -4.71 -6.25
N LEU A 106 14.80 -4.58 -5.30
CA LEU A 106 14.59 -5.57 -4.24
C LEU A 106 14.11 -6.91 -4.82
N ALA A 107 13.20 -6.89 -5.80
CA ALA A 107 12.74 -8.09 -6.49
C ALA A 107 13.88 -8.77 -7.26
N THR A 108 14.76 -8.01 -7.89
CA THR A 108 15.96 -8.53 -8.56
C THR A 108 16.87 -9.27 -7.57
N GLN A 109 17.10 -8.67 -6.40
CA GLN A 109 17.89 -9.29 -5.33
C GLN A 109 17.22 -10.55 -4.76
N ALA A 110 15.91 -10.51 -4.55
CA ALA A 110 15.15 -11.62 -3.98
C ALA A 110 15.06 -12.83 -4.91
N THR A 111 14.96 -12.61 -6.22
CA THR A 111 14.73 -13.67 -7.22
C THR A 111 15.97 -14.08 -8.00
N GLY A 112 17.04 -13.27 -8.00
CA GLY A 112 18.22 -13.47 -8.85
C GLY A 112 17.98 -13.17 -10.34
N ARG A 113 16.77 -12.81 -10.74
CA ARG A 113 16.42 -12.42 -12.12
C ARG A 113 16.42 -10.91 -12.25
N THR A 114 16.93 -10.38 -13.36
CA THR A 114 16.86 -8.93 -13.61
C THR A 114 15.41 -8.50 -13.78
N ILE A 115 14.95 -7.61 -12.90
CA ILE A 115 13.66 -6.94 -12.98
C ILE A 115 13.90 -5.45 -13.25
N THR A 116 13.33 -4.95 -14.34
CA THR A 116 13.41 -3.55 -14.76
C THR A 116 12.09 -2.84 -14.52
N ARG A 117 12.12 -1.51 -14.54
CA ARG A 117 10.93 -0.67 -14.51
C ARG A 117 10.95 0.30 -15.68
N THR A 118 9.78 0.44 -16.31
CA THR A 118 9.51 1.45 -17.32
C THR A 118 8.26 2.21 -16.91
N VAL A 119 8.32 3.54 -16.98
CA VAL A 119 7.19 4.41 -16.68
C VAL A 119 6.24 4.42 -17.87
N ALA A 120 5.05 3.87 -17.70
CA ALA A 120 3.98 3.94 -18.69
C ALA A 120 3.18 5.26 -18.54
N PRO A 121 2.82 5.95 -19.63
CA PRO A 121 1.85 7.05 -19.56
C PRO A 121 0.51 6.61 -18.96
N ASP A 122 -0.10 7.46 -18.13
CA ASP A 122 -1.37 7.17 -17.44
C ASP A 122 -2.50 6.81 -18.44
N ASP A 123 -2.59 7.51 -19.57
CA ASP A 123 -3.58 7.29 -20.62
C ASP A 123 -3.38 5.94 -21.34
N GLN A 124 -2.12 5.58 -21.61
CA GLN A 124 -1.76 4.29 -22.18
C GLN A 124 -2.14 3.16 -21.22
N PHE A 125 -1.77 3.27 -19.94
CA PHE A 125 -2.07 2.26 -18.93
C PHE A 125 -3.59 2.09 -18.73
N ARG A 126 -4.32 3.20 -18.67
CA ARG A 126 -5.79 3.20 -18.63
C ARG A 126 -6.39 2.46 -19.82
N GLY A 127 -5.92 2.77 -21.03
CA GLY A 127 -6.35 2.12 -22.26
C GLY A 127 -6.10 0.61 -22.24
N GLN A 128 -4.97 0.17 -21.68
CA GLN A 128 -4.65 -1.25 -21.51
C GLN A 128 -5.61 -1.94 -20.53
N LEU A 129 -5.94 -1.32 -19.40
CA LEU A 129 -6.91 -1.88 -18.44
C LEU A 129 -8.29 -2.05 -19.09
N ILE A 130 -8.78 -1.01 -19.77
CA ILE A 130 -10.07 -1.05 -20.47
C ILE A 130 -10.05 -2.10 -21.58
N GLY A 131 -8.97 -2.20 -22.35
CA GLY A 131 -8.79 -3.23 -23.38
C GLY A 131 -8.80 -4.65 -22.84
N ARG A 132 -8.53 -4.84 -21.55
CA ARG A 132 -8.62 -6.13 -20.83
C ARG A 132 -9.99 -6.37 -20.18
N GLY A 133 -10.97 -5.50 -20.43
CA GLY A 133 -12.33 -5.61 -19.91
C GLY A 133 -12.56 -4.98 -18.54
N VAL A 134 -11.59 -4.22 -18.01
CA VAL A 134 -11.78 -3.46 -16.77
C VAL A 134 -12.73 -2.29 -17.05
N PRO A 135 -13.80 -2.08 -16.27
CA PRO A 135 -14.66 -0.91 -16.42
C PRO A 135 -13.88 0.41 -16.28
N ALA A 136 -14.26 1.43 -17.04
CA ALA A 136 -13.55 2.71 -17.09
C ALA A 136 -13.36 3.34 -15.70
N GLU A 137 -14.41 3.34 -14.88
CA GLU A 137 -14.37 3.85 -13.51
C GLU A 137 -13.38 3.07 -12.62
N ALA A 138 -13.35 1.75 -12.75
CA ALA A 138 -12.39 0.93 -12.01
C ALA A 138 -10.95 1.17 -12.49
N ALA A 139 -10.73 1.42 -13.79
CA ALA A 139 -9.42 1.81 -14.31
C ALA A 139 -8.97 3.17 -13.76
N ASP A 140 -9.90 4.13 -13.65
CA ASP A 140 -9.65 5.45 -13.04
C ASP A 140 -9.32 5.34 -11.55
N GLN A 141 -9.99 4.43 -10.82
CA GLN A 141 -9.66 4.14 -9.42
C GLN A 141 -8.25 3.56 -9.26
N VAL A 142 -7.83 2.67 -10.15
CA VAL A 142 -6.45 2.14 -10.15
C VAL A 142 -5.43 3.25 -10.44
N LEU A 143 -5.71 4.14 -11.40
CA LEU A 143 -4.87 5.33 -11.65
C LEU A 143 -4.77 6.24 -10.42
N GLY A 144 -5.85 6.34 -9.63
CA GLY A 144 -5.86 7.07 -8.37
C GLY A 144 -4.78 6.63 -7.38
N ILE A 145 -4.36 5.36 -7.39
CA ILE A 145 -3.26 4.86 -6.56
C ILE A 145 -1.93 5.52 -6.96
N PHE A 146 -1.65 5.60 -8.26
CA PHE A 146 -0.43 6.22 -8.77
C PHE A 146 -0.43 7.73 -8.57
N ALA A 147 -1.58 8.39 -8.80
CA ALA A 147 -1.73 9.82 -8.54
C ALA A 147 -1.50 10.16 -7.06
N ALA A 148 -2.14 9.43 -6.14
CA ALA A 148 -1.97 9.60 -4.70
C ALA A 148 -0.54 9.31 -4.24
N SER A 149 0.07 8.25 -4.77
CA SER A 149 1.46 7.91 -4.50
C SER A 149 2.42 9.04 -4.92
N ARG A 150 2.26 9.60 -6.13
CA ARG A 150 3.05 10.75 -6.61
C ARG A 150 2.86 12.00 -5.75
N ALA A 151 1.67 12.20 -5.19
CA ALA A 151 1.38 13.26 -4.24
C ALA A 151 1.95 13.00 -2.83
N GLY A 152 2.61 11.86 -2.59
CA GLY A 152 3.23 11.51 -1.32
C GLY A 152 2.25 11.00 -0.26
N GLU A 153 0.99 10.71 -0.63
CA GLU A 153 -0.07 10.35 0.31
C GLU A 153 0.20 9.01 1.04
N PHE A 154 1.07 8.18 0.45
CA PHE A 154 1.48 6.88 0.99
C PHE A 154 2.94 6.85 1.49
N ALA A 155 3.61 8.00 1.61
CA ALA A 155 5.02 8.06 1.97
C ALA A 155 5.30 8.13 3.48
N ALA A 156 4.28 8.35 4.31
CA ALA A 156 4.45 8.49 5.75
C ALA A 156 5.08 7.24 6.38
N VAL A 157 5.96 7.47 7.35
CA VAL A 157 6.58 6.45 8.19
C VAL A 157 6.42 6.91 9.63
N ASP A 158 5.84 6.05 10.46
CA ASP A 158 5.49 6.33 11.85
C ASP A 158 5.88 5.15 12.76
N PRO A 159 6.39 5.40 13.98
CA PRO A 159 6.83 4.33 14.88
C PRO A 159 5.67 3.54 15.52
N THR A 160 4.42 3.99 15.41
CA THR A 160 3.26 3.40 16.12
C THR A 160 3.12 1.91 15.87
N LEU A 161 3.30 1.46 14.62
CA LEU A 161 3.26 0.02 14.32
C LEU A 161 4.37 -0.75 15.05
N THR A 162 5.59 -0.21 15.09
CA THR A 162 6.71 -0.82 15.84
C THR A 162 6.39 -0.92 17.33
N THR A 163 5.80 0.14 17.90
CA THR A 163 5.43 0.19 19.32
C THR A 163 4.32 -0.81 19.66
N LEU A 164 3.33 -0.99 18.78
CA LEU A 164 2.25 -1.95 18.98
C LEU A 164 2.74 -3.40 18.88
N LEU A 165 3.64 -3.68 17.94
CA LEU A 165 4.18 -5.03 17.75
C LEU A 165 5.20 -5.45 18.81
N GLY A 166 5.85 -4.49 19.48
CA GLY A 166 7.01 -4.76 20.35
C GLY A 166 8.25 -5.28 19.61
N ARG A 167 8.23 -5.23 18.27
CA ARG A 167 9.30 -5.65 17.36
C ARG A 167 9.30 -4.76 16.12
N ARG A 168 10.39 -4.79 15.36
CA ARG A 168 10.43 -4.12 14.06
C ARG A 168 9.37 -4.76 13.12
N PRO A 169 8.60 -3.95 12.37
CA PRO A 169 7.74 -4.44 11.29
C PRO A 169 8.56 -5.22 10.25
N THR A 170 7.92 -6.23 9.68
CA THR A 170 8.42 -7.05 8.57
C THR A 170 8.81 -6.15 7.40
N THR A 171 10.01 -6.33 6.88
CA THR A 171 10.52 -5.48 5.79
C THR A 171 9.95 -5.90 4.44
N LEU A 172 9.90 -4.98 3.49
CA LEU A 172 9.49 -5.30 2.13
C LEU A 172 10.38 -6.38 1.49
N ASP A 173 11.70 -6.35 1.71
CA ASP A 173 12.62 -7.40 1.25
C ASP A 173 12.22 -8.77 1.78
N THR A 174 11.86 -8.87 3.06
CA THR A 174 11.36 -10.11 3.67
C THR A 174 10.10 -10.60 2.95
N VAL A 175 9.10 -9.72 2.77
CA VAL A 175 7.85 -10.07 2.07
C VAL A 175 8.13 -10.58 0.66
N LEU A 176 8.99 -9.90 -0.10
CA LEU A 176 9.33 -10.30 -1.47
C LEU A 176 10.06 -11.65 -1.51
N ARG A 177 11.01 -11.90 -0.61
CA ARG A 177 11.74 -13.19 -0.55
C ARG A 177 10.87 -14.38 -0.17
N GLU A 178 9.84 -14.15 0.64
CA GLU A 178 8.92 -15.19 1.09
C GLU A 178 7.83 -15.48 0.06
N GLN A 179 7.37 -14.47 -0.67
CA GLN A 179 6.20 -14.60 -1.55
C GLN A 179 6.52 -14.70 -3.05
N LEU A 180 7.73 -14.31 -3.47
CA LEU A 180 8.16 -14.54 -4.85
C LEU A 180 8.80 -15.92 -5.00
N PRO A 181 8.60 -16.59 -6.15
CA PRO A 181 9.26 -17.86 -6.41
C PRO A 181 10.78 -17.68 -6.43
N ARG A 182 11.49 -18.58 -5.75
CA ARG A 182 12.93 -18.77 -5.96
C ARG A 182 13.10 -19.57 -7.24
N ILE A 183 13.89 -19.04 -8.17
CA ILE A 183 14.12 -19.63 -9.48
C ILE A 183 15.61 -19.94 -9.60
#